data_AF-A0A953SUV2-F1
#
_entry.id   AF-A0A953SUV2-F1
#
_cell.length_a   1.000
_cell.length_b   1.000
_cell.length_c   1.000
_cell.angle_alpha   90.00
_cell.angle_beta   90.00
_cell.angle_gamma   90.00
#
_symmetry.space_group_name_H-M   'P 1'
#
loop_
_entity.id
_entity.type
_entity.pdbx_description
1 polymer ?
#
loop_
_entity_poly.entity_id
_entity_poly.type
_entity_poly.pdbx_seq_one_letter_code
_entity_poly.pdbx_strand_id
1 'polypeptide(L)'
;MKNSIILWIAAFVVVFLTGYFESVTNESYPVTGTFGISGEKVSYKFNKVHYGNKPFHFFIRSDAKDINGFLFWRKEQNQDWKKENLRWVNDELYADIPAQKPETIIEYKAAVVYNNKTYRIPGDKIVFLKFIGEVPASIWGAFYFTLFAGLIIGVRTGLDYFNDKDKIRKLSLITVFFFFAYLLTIPLKTTFELGALNNRVPGFTELFSLQPVLLFINSFFVMIGLFNFKEKKITALIGAVIMISIFLFVRS
;
A
#
# COMPACT_ATOMS: atom_id res chain seq x y z
N MET A 1 -5.91 18.61 -31.09
CA MET A 1 -4.91 18.59 -29.98
C MET A 1 -5.59 18.57 -28.62
N LYS A 2 -6.64 19.38 -28.40
CA LYS A 2 -7.44 19.43 -27.15
C LYS A 2 -7.93 18.05 -26.67
N ASN A 3 -8.51 17.23 -27.55
CA ASN A 3 -9.03 15.90 -27.17
C ASN A 3 -7.93 14.97 -26.61
N SER A 4 -6.70 15.05 -27.13
CA SER A 4 -5.62 14.20 -26.63
C SER A 4 -5.18 14.58 -25.21
N ILE A 5 -5.19 15.87 -24.87
CA ILE A 5 -4.82 16.34 -23.53
C ILE A 5 -5.90 15.93 -22.52
N ILE A 6 -7.17 16.09 -22.89
CA ILE A 6 -8.31 15.68 -22.04
C ILE A 6 -8.24 14.18 -21.72
N LEU A 7 -7.91 13.32 -22.70
CA LEU A 7 -7.80 11.88 -22.45
C LEU A 7 -6.59 11.51 -21.57
N TRP A 8 -5.50 12.27 -21.62
CA TRP A 8 -4.39 12.08 -20.67
C TRP A 8 -4.80 12.49 -19.26
N ILE A 9 -5.41 13.67 -19.10
CA ILE A 9 -5.93 14.12 -17.81
C ILE A 9 -6.92 13.09 -17.24
N ALA A 10 -7.83 12.58 -18.06
CA ALA A 10 -8.78 11.54 -17.67
C ALA A 10 -8.05 10.27 -17.20
N ALA A 11 -7.02 9.81 -17.93
CA ALA A 11 -6.23 8.65 -17.53
C ALA A 11 -5.52 8.87 -16.17
N PHE A 12 -4.93 10.06 -15.95
CA PHE A 12 -4.34 10.42 -14.67
C PHE A 12 -5.37 10.43 -13.53
N VAL A 13 -6.54 11.02 -13.75
CA VAL A 13 -7.62 11.07 -12.74
C VAL A 13 -8.11 9.67 -12.41
N VAL A 14 -8.36 8.82 -13.42
CA VAL A 14 -8.79 7.43 -13.20
C VAL A 14 -7.75 6.68 -12.37
N VAL A 15 -6.48 6.69 -12.78
CA VAL A 15 -5.43 5.96 -12.06
C VAL A 15 -5.20 6.51 -10.65
N PHE A 16 -5.26 7.84 -10.47
CA PHE A 16 -5.14 8.44 -9.16
C PHE A 16 -6.28 8.01 -8.22
N LEU A 17 -7.53 8.07 -8.69
CA LEU A 17 -8.69 7.63 -7.90
C LEU A 17 -8.57 6.14 -7.58
N THR A 18 -8.24 5.31 -8.56
CA THR A 18 -8.05 3.87 -8.36
C THR A 18 -6.94 3.57 -7.35
N GLY A 19 -5.79 4.25 -7.45
CA GLY A 19 -4.68 4.12 -6.49
C GLY A 19 -5.07 4.58 -5.08
N TYR A 20 -5.85 5.64 -4.97
CA TYR A 20 -6.40 6.07 -3.68
C TYR A 20 -7.33 5.01 -3.08
N PHE A 21 -8.27 4.47 -3.87
CA PHE A 21 -9.17 3.41 -3.41
C PHE A 21 -8.42 2.14 -3.00
N GLU A 22 -7.41 1.72 -3.77
CA GLU A 22 -6.54 0.60 -3.41
C GLU A 22 -5.87 0.87 -2.05
N SER A 23 -5.25 2.04 -1.89
CA SER A 23 -4.50 2.37 -0.66
C SER A 23 -5.35 2.36 0.61
N VAL A 24 -6.61 2.82 0.53
CA VAL A 24 -7.54 2.89 1.67
C VAL A 24 -8.17 1.53 1.97
N THR A 25 -8.35 0.68 0.97
CA THR A 25 -8.91 -0.67 1.12
C THR A 25 -7.85 -1.74 1.40
N ASN A 26 -6.57 -1.37 1.31
CA ASN A 26 -5.46 -2.24 1.60
C ASN A 26 -5.46 -2.66 3.08
N GLU A 27 -5.10 -3.92 3.33
CA GLU A 27 -5.04 -4.46 4.69
C GLU A 27 -4.02 -3.75 5.57
N SER A 28 -3.00 -3.16 4.95
CA SER A 28 -1.96 -2.36 5.61
C SER A 28 -2.44 -0.96 6.03
N TYR A 29 -3.64 -0.55 5.62
CA TYR A 29 -4.19 0.76 5.99
C TYR A 29 -4.33 0.88 7.51
N PRO A 30 -3.83 1.98 8.13
CA PRO A 30 -3.78 2.13 9.57
C PRO A 30 -5.17 2.18 10.21
N VAL A 31 -5.30 1.63 11.42
CA VAL A 31 -6.52 1.80 12.22
C VAL A 31 -6.43 3.15 12.92
N THR A 32 -7.32 4.06 12.53
CA THR A 32 -7.39 5.41 13.08
C THR A 32 -8.71 5.62 13.80
N GLY A 33 -8.71 6.52 14.77
CA GLY A 33 -9.91 6.89 15.47
C GLY A 33 -9.73 8.16 16.28
N THR A 34 -10.84 8.72 16.69
CA THR A 34 -10.89 9.91 17.53
C THR A 34 -12.03 9.77 18.51
N PHE A 35 -11.80 10.14 19.75
CA PHE A 35 -12.81 10.20 20.79
C PHE A 35 -12.60 11.42 21.68
N GLY A 36 -13.60 11.77 22.48
CA GLY A 36 -13.54 12.91 23.39
C GLY A 36 -13.29 12.47 24.84
N ILE A 37 -12.40 13.16 25.54
CA ILE A 37 -12.23 13.10 26.99
C ILE A 37 -12.45 14.52 27.53
N SER A 38 -13.42 14.72 28.43
CA SER A 38 -13.74 16.05 28.99
C SER A 38 -14.02 17.16 27.96
N GLY A 39 -14.52 16.80 26.77
CA GLY A 39 -14.75 17.75 25.66
C GLY A 39 -13.51 18.02 24.80
N GLU A 40 -12.35 17.50 25.18
CA GLU A 40 -11.10 17.61 24.43
C GLU A 40 -10.87 16.39 23.55
N LYS A 41 -10.21 16.60 22.41
CA LYS A 41 -10.05 15.59 21.37
C LYS A 41 -8.82 14.71 21.64
N VAL A 42 -9.01 13.39 21.51
CA VAL A 42 -7.94 12.41 21.56
C VAL A 42 -7.97 11.58 20.28
N SER A 43 -6.89 11.61 19.51
CA SER A 43 -6.75 10.92 18.22
C SER A 43 -5.61 9.93 18.25
N TYR A 44 -5.82 8.75 17.66
CA TYR A 44 -4.83 7.68 17.60
C TYR A 44 -4.66 7.16 16.17
N LYS A 45 -3.46 6.63 15.88
CA LYS A 45 -3.13 5.96 14.62
C LYS A 45 -2.32 4.69 14.92
N PHE A 46 -2.91 3.55 14.66
CA PHE A 46 -2.26 2.25 14.73
C PHE A 46 -1.81 1.84 13.32
N ASN A 47 -0.51 1.99 13.05
CA ASN A 47 0.10 1.52 11.81
C ASN A 47 0.12 -0.02 11.78
N LYS A 48 -0.04 -0.62 10.60
CA LYS A 48 0.03 -2.08 10.45
C LYS A 48 1.32 -2.58 9.81
N VAL A 49 2.14 -1.64 9.33
CA VAL A 49 3.45 -1.91 8.73
C VAL A 49 4.46 -0.92 9.28
N HIS A 50 5.66 -1.40 9.59
CA HIS A 50 6.83 -0.59 9.95
C HIS A 50 8.04 -1.01 9.12
N TYR A 51 8.79 -0.05 8.62
CA TYR A 51 9.92 -0.29 7.71
C TYR A 51 11.27 -0.07 8.39
N GLY A 52 12.22 -0.93 8.05
CA GLY A 52 13.61 -0.84 8.44
C GLY A 52 13.89 -1.30 9.88
N ASN A 53 15.09 -0.95 10.35
CA ASN A 53 15.66 -1.49 11.59
C ASN A 53 15.56 -0.51 12.78
N LYS A 54 14.73 0.52 12.66
CA LYS A 54 14.54 1.52 13.72
C LYS A 54 13.43 1.08 14.68
N PRO A 55 13.43 1.56 15.94
CA PRO A 55 12.28 1.40 16.83
C PRO A 55 10.99 1.91 16.16
N PHE A 56 9.88 1.27 16.48
CA PHE A 56 8.57 1.73 16.05
C PHE A 56 8.02 2.71 17.07
N HIS A 57 7.74 3.92 16.62
CA HIS A 57 7.19 5.00 17.42
C HIS A 57 5.67 4.94 17.41
N PHE A 58 5.07 4.64 18.56
CA PHE A 58 3.63 4.72 18.75
C PHE A 58 3.27 6.03 19.47
N PHE A 59 2.27 6.73 18.97
CA PHE A 59 1.82 7.99 19.56
C PHE A 59 0.31 8.15 19.54
N ILE A 60 -0.19 8.93 20.50
CA ILE A 60 -1.58 9.38 20.60
C ILE A 60 -1.53 10.88 20.77
N ARG A 61 -2.23 11.60 19.90
CA ARG A 61 -2.35 13.05 20.01
C ARG A 61 -3.54 13.39 20.90
N SER A 62 -3.35 14.26 21.87
CA SER A 62 -4.40 14.63 22.83
C SER A 62 -4.35 16.11 23.13
N ASP A 63 -5.49 16.77 22.96
CA ASP A 63 -5.69 18.13 23.49
C ASP A 63 -5.95 18.08 25.02
N ALA A 64 -6.37 16.92 25.52
CA ALA A 64 -6.58 16.69 26.95
C ALA A 64 -5.27 16.51 27.70
N LYS A 65 -5.06 17.36 28.71
CA LYS A 65 -3.92 17.29 29.63
C LYS A 65 -4.19 16.27 30.73
N ASP A 66 -3.13 15.83 31.39
CA ASP A 66 -3.16 14.90 32.53
C ASP A 66 -3.76 13.51 32.23
N ILE A 67 -3.78 13.11 30.96
CA ILE A 67 -4.07 11.73 30.58
C ILE A 67 -2.83 10.86 30.74
N ASN A 68 -3.00 9.68 31.32
CA ASN A 68 -1.98 8.64 31.37
C ASN A 68 -2.26 7.62 30.29
N GLY A 69 -1.23 6.91 29.83
CA GLY A 69 -1.40 5.92 28.78
C GLY A 69 -0.53 4.69 28.97
N PHE A 70 -1.02 3.56 28.48
CA PHE A 70 -0.29 2.30 28.45
C PHE A 70 -0.36 1.69 27.07
N LEU A 71 0.79 1.27 26.55
CA LEU A 71 0.91 0.47 25.35
C LEU A 71 1.16 -0.99 25.76
N PHE A 72 0.36 -1.89 25.22
CA PHE A 72 0.52 -3.33 25.40
C PHE A 72 0.92 -3.95 24.07
N TRP A 73 2.01 -4.69 24.05
CA TRP A 73 2.45 -5.37 22.83
C TRP A 73 3.09 -6.72 23.12
N ARG A 74 3.02 -7.63 22.15
CA ARG A 74 3.70 -8.93 22.18
C ARG A 74 4.01 -9.39 20.76
N LYS A 75 4.96 -10.31 20.61
CA LYS A 75 5.10 -11.06 19.35
C LYS A 75 3.91 -12.01 19.22
N GLU A 76 3.43 -12.23 18.00
CA GLU A 76 2.28 -13.12 17.73
C GLU A 76 2.46 -14.52 18.35
N GLN A 77 3.69 -15.02 18.38
CA GLN A 77 4.03 -16.34 18.94
C GLN A 77 4.17 -16.37 20.47
N ASN A 78 4.16 -15.21 21.13
CA ASN A 78 4.34 -15.11 22.58
C ASN A 78 2.99 -14.99 23.29
N GLN A 79 2.88 -15.60 24.46
CA GLN A 79 1.67 -15.47 25.28
C GLN A 79 1.66 -14.17 26.11
N ASP A 80 2.82 -13.75 26.60
CA ASP A 80 2.94 -12.64 27.55
C ASP A 80 2.94 -11.26 26.89
N TRP A 81 2.08 -10.38 27.40
CA TRP A 81 2.01 -8.97 27.01
C TRP A 81 3.08 -8.17 27.73
N LYS A 82 3.89 -7.43 26.96
CA LYS A 82 4.73 -6.37 27.49
C LYS A 82 3.89 -5.11 27.67
N LYS A 83 4.09 -4.42 28.78
CA LYS A 83 3.40 -3.17 29.11
C LYS A 83 4.42 -2.04 29.17
N GLU A 84 4.19 -1.02 28.35
CA GLU A 84 4.99 0.21 28.31
C GLU A 84 4.13 1.39 28.75
N ASN A 85 4.70 2.28 29.57
CA ASN A 85 4.04 3.52 29.95
C ASN A 85 4.25 4.57 28.86
N LEU A 86 3.17 5.20 28.41
CA LEU A 86 3.22 6.31 27.48
C LEU A 86 3.73 7.56 28.20
N ARG A 87 4.64 8.30 27.55
CA ARG A 87 5.26 9.51 28.08
C ARG A 87 4.82 10.72 27.27
N TRP A 88 4.66 11.85 27.92
CA TRP A 88 4.30 13.10 27.25
C TRP A 88 5.50 13.72 26.53
N VAL A 89 5.33 14.03 25.25
CA VAL A 89 6.27 14.78 24.42
C VAL A 89 5.47 15.65 23.46
N ASN A 90 5.60 16.98 23.54
CA ASN A 90 4.99 17.95 22.59
C ASN A 90 3.52 17.65 22.23
N ASP A 91 2.63 17.57 23.23
CA ASP A 91 1.19 17.29 23.10
C ASP A 91 0.83 15.88 22.58
N GLU A 92 1.79 14.96 22.63
CA GLU A 92 1.60 13.55 22.28
C GLU A 92 1.98 12.63 23.44
N LEU A 93 1.18 11.59 23.64
CA LEU A 93 1.53 10.43 24.46
C LEU A 93 2.27 9.42 23.60
N TYR A 94 3.48 9.06 24.01
CA TYR A 94 4.46 8.35 23.19
C TYR A 94 5.04 7.11 23.86
N ALA A 95 5.25 6.03 23.11
CA ALA A 95 6.09 4.91 23.51
C ALA A 95 6.79 4.26 22.31
N ASP A 96 7.91 3.62 22.59
CA ASP A 96 8.68 2.86 21.61
C ASP A 96 8.46 1.37 21.75
N ILE A 97 8.29 0.74 20.59
CA ILE A 97 8.49 -0.70 20.46
C ILE A 97 9.89 -0.91 19.87
N PRO A 98 10.78 -1.66 20.55
CA PRO A 98 12.11 -1.95 20.04
C PRO A 98 12.07 -2.50 18.61
N ALA A 99 13.11 -2.21 17.82
CA ALA A 99 13.24 -2.74 16.47
C ALA A 99 13.11 -4.28 16.47
N GLN A 100 12.38 -4.81 15.50
CA GLN A 100 12.24 -6.25 15.29
C GLN A 100 12.92 -6.67 13.99
N LYS A 101 13.20 -7.96 13.85
CA LYS A 101 13.66 -8.51 12.56
C LYS A 101 12.55 -8.39 11.52
N PRO A 102 12.88 -8.24 10.23
CA PRO A 102 11.93 -8.35 9.14
C PRO A 102 11.07 -9.63 9.27
N GLU A 103 9.83 -9.55 8.80
CA GLU A 103 8.81 -10.60 8.90
C GLU A 103 8.25 -10.85 10.31
N THR A 104 8.76 -10.16 11.34
CA THR A 104 8.16 -10.25 12.68
C THR A 104 6.78 -9.57 12.68
N ILE A 105 5.77 -10.31 13.12
CA ILE A 105 4.44 -9.78 13.40
C ILE A 105 4.30 -9.59 14.91
N ILE A 106 3.89 -8.38 15.31
CA ILE A 106 3.52 -8.10 16.69
C ILE A 106 2.04 -7.76 16.78
N GLU A 107 1.46 -8.12 17.90
CA GLU A 107 0.13 -7.71 18.33
C GLU A 107 0.27 -6.56 19.30
N TYR A 108 -0.52 -5.50 19.12
CA TYR A 108 -0.50 -4.38 20.05
C TYR A 108 -1.87 -3.69 20.17
N LYS A 109 -2.06 -3.08 21.34
CA LYS A 109 -3.24 -2.31 21.74
C LYS A 109 -2.82 -1.28 22.79
N ALA A 110 -3.59 -0.22 22.98
CA ALA A 110 -3.29 0.76 24.01
C ALA A 110 -4.51 1.08 24.86
N ALA A 111 -4.26 1.71 26.00
CA ALA A 111 -5.28 2.22 26.89
C ALA A 111 -4.89 3.61 27.37
N VAL A 112 -5.86 4.52 27.40
CA VAL A 112 -5.73 5.85 27.98
C VAL A 112 -6.51 5.87 29.30
N VAL A 113 -5.92 6.42 30.35
CA VAL A 113 -6.52 6.53 31.67
C VAL A 113 -6.66 7.99 32.06
N TYR A 114 -7.87 8.38 32.43
CA TYR A 114 -8.22 9.73 32.86
C TYR A 114 -9.29 9.67 33.96
N ASN A 115 -9.08 10.35 35.10
CA ASN A 115 -10.00 10.37 36.24
C ASN A 115 -10.55 8.98 36.62
N ASN A 116 -9.66 7.99 36.78
CA ASN A 116 -9.96 6.59 37.07
C ASN A 116 -10.83 5.86 36.02
N LYS A 117 -11.07 6.45 34.85
CA LYS A 117 -11.71 5.79 33.70
C LYS A 117 -10.65 5.34 32.71
N THR A 118 -10.82 4.13 32.20
CA THR A 118 -9.92 3.51 31.21
C THR A 118 -10.61 3.43 29.86
N TYR A 119 -9.99 4.03 28.84
CA TYR A 119 -10.42 4.04 27.45
C TYR A 119 -9.53 3.10 26.66
N ARG A 120 -10.07 1.99 26.16
CA ARG A 120 -9.32 1.04 25.33
C ARG A 120 -9.29 1.50 23.87
N ILE A 121 -8.13 1.46 23.23
CA ILE A 121 -7.92 1.92 21.85
C ILE A 121 -7.16 0.86 21.04
N PRO A 122 -7.65 0.47 19.84
CA PRO A 122 -8.88 0.92 19.16
C PRO A 122 -10.12 0.10 19.58
N GLY A 123 -10.67 0.35 20.78
CA GLY A 123 -11.69 -0.50 21.40
C GLY A 123 -11.09 -1.80 21.95
N ASP A 124 -11.81 -2.91 21.81
CA ASP A 124 -11.34 -4.24 22.22
C ASP A 124 -10.54 -4.98 21.13
N LYS A 125 -10.23 -4.31 20.02
CA LYS A 125 -9.51 -4.89 18.89
C LYS A 125 -8.00 -4.92 19.16
N ILE A 126 -7.36 -6.00 18.71
CA ILE A 126 -5.90 -6.11 18.61
C ILE A 126 -5.49 -5.67 17.20
N VAL A 127 -4.44 -4.87 17.09
CA VAL A 127 -3.85 -4.49 15.81
C VAL A 127 -2.56 -5.28 15.59
N PHE A 128 -2.39 -5.78 14.37
CA PHE A 128 -1.18 -6.46 13.94
C PHE A 128 -0.24 -5.46 13.26
N LEU A 129 1.01 -5.42 13.69
CA LEU A 129 2.08 -4.65 13.06
C LEU A 129 3.13 -5.60 12.50
N LYS A 130 3.31 -5.57 11.19
CA LYS A 130 4.36 -6.31 10.48
C LYS A 130 5.61 -5.45 10.32
N PHE A 131 6.75 -5.97 10.75
CA PHE A 131 8.05 -5.35 10.49
C PHE A 131 8.58 -5.81 9.13
N ILE A 132 8.97 -4.84 8.30
CA ILE A 132 9.48 -5.04 6.95
C ILE A 132 10.90 -4.50 6.88
N GLY A 133 11.78 -5.18 6.14
CA GLY A 133 13.15 -4.73 5.91
C GLY A 133 13.24 -3.36 5.21
N GLU A 134 14.41 -2.75 5.30
CA GLU A 134 14.66 -1.46 4.67
C GLU A 134 14.83 -1.64 3.16
N VAL A 135 14.01 -0.94 2.37
CA VAL A 135 14.07 -0.96 0.92
C VAL A 135 14.63 0.39 0.44
N PRO A 136 15.73 0.40 -0.34
CA PRO A 136 16.27 1.62 -0.92
C PRO A 136 15.23 2.44 -1.68
N ALA A 137 15.31 3.77 -1.55
CA ALA A 137 14.39 4.70 -2.20
C ALA A 137 14.39 4.57 -3.75
N SER A 138 15.52 4.19 -4.34
CA SER A 138 15.62 3.93 -5.79
C SER A 138 14.77 2.75 -6.24
N ILE A 139 14.68 1.68 -5.42
CA ILE A 139 13.86 0.51 -5.71
C ILE A 139 12.38 0.83 -5.55
N TRP A 140 12.01 1.55 -4.50
CA TRP A 140 10.65 2.09 -4.35
C TRP A 140 10.25 2.98 -5.51
N GLY A 141 11.14 3.87 -5.92
CA GLY A 141 10.94 4.75 -7.07
C GLY A 141 10.70 3.95 -8.35
N ALA A 142 11.55 2.96 -8.65
CA ALA A 142 11.39 2.09 -9.81
C ALA A 142 10.09 1.27 -9.77
N PHE A 143 9.75 0.70 -8.61
CA PHE A 143 8.52 -0.08 -8.40
C PHE A 143 7.27 0.76 -8.68
N TYR A 144 7.12 1.92 -8.04
CA TYR A 144 5.95 2.77 -8.23
C TYR A 144 5.92 3.41 -9.62
N PHE A 145 7.08 3.83 -10.14
CA PHE A 145 7.15 4.43 -11.48
C PHE A 145 6.68 3.45 -12.55
N THR A 146 7.18 2.20 -12.53
CA THR A 146 6.81 1.19 -13.54
C THR A 146 5.33 0.81 -13.44
N LEU A 147 4.80 0.64 -12.22
CA LEU A 147 3.39 0.37 -11.97
C LEU A 147 2.48 1.50 -12.49
N PHE A 148 2.69 2.73 -12.02
CA PHE A 148 1.80 3.84 -12.35
C PHE A 148 1.96 4.29 -13.81
N ALA A 149 3.16 4.26 -14.38
CA ALA A 149 3.34 4.52 -15.81
C ALA A 149 2.61 3.48 -16.67
N GLY A 150 2.71 2.19 -16.30
CA GLY A 150 1.96 1.10 -16.95
C GLY A 150 0.45 1.33 -16.89
N LEU A 151 -0.09 1.64 -15.70
CA LEU A 151 -1.51 1.92 -15.49
C LEU A 151 -1.98 3.14 -16.30
N ILE A 152 -1.28 4.27 -16.23
CA ILE A 152 -1.67 5.51 -16.92
C ILE A 152 -1.70 5.28 -18.43
N ILE A 153 -0.67 4.64 -18.99
CA ILE A 153 -0.57 4.39 -20.43
C ILE A 153 -1.60 3.33 -20.85
N GLY A 154 -1.83 2.30 -20.04
CA GLY A 154 -2.85 1.27 -20.28
C GLY A 154 -4.27 1.85 -20.31
N VAL A 155 -4.63 2.65 -19.30
CA VAL A 155 -5.91 3.37 -19.25
C VAL A 155 -6.03 4.34 -20.42
N ARG A 156 -4.96 5.08 -20.74
CA ARG A 156 -4.93 5.97 -21.91
C ARG A 156 -5.16 5.21 -23.22
N THR A 157 -4.62 3.99 -23.35
CA THR A 157 -4.83 3.11 -24.50
C THR A 157 -6.31 2.72 -24.63
N GLY A 158 -6.97 2.40 -23.51
CA GLY A 158 -8.42 2.11 -23.50
C GLY A 158 -9.28 3.34 -23.84
N LEU A 159 -8.91 4.51 -23.31
CA LEU A 159 -9.61 5.78 -23.58
C LEU A 159 -9.46 6.28 -25.02
N ASP A 160 -8.49 5.77 -25.79
CA ASP A 160 -8.43 6.04 -27.24
C ASP A 160 -9.62 5.43 -28.00
N TYR A 161 -10.50 4.65 -27.36
CA TYR A 161 -11.83 4.32 -27.87
C TYR A 161 -12.60 5.57 -28.37
N PHE A 162 -12.50 6.68 -27.63
CA PHE A 162 -13.16 7.96 -27.94
C PHE A 162 -12.37 8.85 -28.92
N ASN A 163 -11.32 8.34 -29.54
CA ASN A 163 -10.43 9.10 -30.42
C ASN A 163 -10.23 8.36 -31.76
N ASP A 164 -10.18 9.10 -32.85
CA ASP A 164 -10.06 8.51 -34.19
C ASP A 164 -8.61 8.35 -34.65
N LYS A 165 -7.65 8.77 -33.83
CA LYS A 165 -6.22 8.63 -34.13
C LYS A 165 -5.68 7.29 -33.67
N ASP A 166 -5.15 6.51 -34.61
CA ASP A 166 -4.59 5.17 -34.35
C ASP A 166 -3.17 5.23 -33.76
N LYS A 167 -3.02 5.70 -32.51
CA LYS A 167 -1.78 5.55 -31.73
C LYS A 167 -1.84 4.37 -30.75
N ILE A 168 -2.96 3.64 -30.74
CA ILE A 168 -3.31 2.61 -29.76
C ILE A 168 -2.26 1.50 -29.71
N ARG A 169 -1.76 1.04 -30.87
CA ARG A 169 -0.73 0.00 -30.98
C ARG A 169 0.62 0.39 -30.35
N LYS A 170 1.04 1.65 -30.50
CA LYS A 170 2.29 2.13 -29.90
C LYS A 170 2.15 2.24 -28.38
N LEU A 171 1.01 2.73 -27.91
CA LEU A 171 0.75 2.82 -26.48
C LEU A 171 0.69 1.43 -25.83
N SER A 172 0.06 0.44 -26.47
CA SER A 172 0.01 -0.93 -25.93
C SER A 172 1.38 -1.57 -25.80
N LEU A 173 2.30 -1.36 -26.76
CA LEU A 173 3.68 -1.83 -26.65
C LEU A 173 4.40 -1.22 -25.44
N ILE A 174 4.20 0.07 -25.22
CA ILE A 174 4.78 0.79 -24.08
C ILE A 174 4.17 0.27 -22.76
N THR A 175 2.86 0.00 -22.71
CA THR A 175 2.20 -0.60 -21.54
C THR A 175 2.78 -1.97 -21.20
N VAL A 176 2.99 -2.84 -22.19
CA VAL A 176 3.62 -4.16 -21.99
C VAL A 176 5.02 -4.01 -21.45
N PHE A 177 5.82 -3.08 -21.99
CA PHE A 177 7.17 -2.79 -21.49
C PHE A 177 7.15 -2.38 -20.00
N PHE A 178 6.26 -1.47 -19.60
CA PHE A 178 6.17 -1.03 -18.21
C PHE A 178 5.71 -2.13 -17.26
N PHE A 179 4.74 -2.97 -17.63
CA PHE A 179 4.33 -4.08 -16.77
C PHE A 179 5.35 -5.22 -16.73
N PHE A 180 6.11 -5.43 -17.81
CA PHE A 180 7.26 -6.32 -17.77
C PHE A 180 8.33 -5.80 -16.80
N ALA A 181 8.69 -4.52 -16.90
CA ALA A 181 9.62 -3.89 -15.97
C ALA A 181 9.11 -3.94 -14.52
N TYR A 182 7.81 -3.68 -14.30
CA TYR A 182 7.16 -3.82 -13.00
C TYR A 182 7.33 -5.23 -12.44
N LEU A 183 7.03 -6.27 -13.22
CA LEU A 183 7.20 -7.67 -12.83
C LEU A 183 8.63 -7.99 -12.37
N LEU A 184 9.65 -7.38 -13.00
CA LEU A 184 11.06 -7.55 -12.60
C LEU A 184 11.42 -6.82 -11.31
N THR A 185 10.76 -5.69 -10.99
CA THR A 185 11.03 -4.96 -9.74
C THR A 185 10.51 -5.66 -8.49
N ILE A 186 9.51 -6.55 -8.63
CA ILE A 186 8.89 -7.28 -7.51
C ILE A 186 9.88 -8.14 -6.75
N PRO A 187 10.54 -9.15 -7.36
CA PRO A 187 11.44 -10.03 -6.62
C PRO A 187 12.59 -9.25 -5.97
N LEU A 188 13.06 -8.19 -6.64
CA LEU A 188 14.07 -7.30 -6.09
C LEU A 188 13.56 -6.61 -4.82
N LYS A 189 12.42 -5.89 -4.89
CA LYS A 189 11.80 -5.22 -3.74
C LYS A 189 11.52 -6.20 -2.61
N THR A 190 10.89 -7.34 -2.90
CA THR A 190 10.50 -8.32 -1.89
C THR A 190 11.70 -8.91 -1.16
N THR A 191 12.83 -9.13 -1.85
CA THR A 191 14.06 -9.60 -1.21
C THR A 191 14.55 -8.65 -0.11
N PHE A 192 14.43 -7.33 -0.31
CA PHE A 192 14.74 -6.34 0.72
C PHE A 192 13.69 -6.32 1.82
N GLU A 193 12.40 -6.40 1.48
CA GLU A 193 11.29 -6.41 2.44
C GLU A 193 11.35 -7.60 3.41
N LEU A 194 11.78 -8.77 2.92
CA LEU A 194 12.00 -9.97 3.73
C LEU A 194 13.29 -9.90 4.55
N GLY A 195 14.15 -8.91 4.30
CA GLY A 195 15.51 -8.89 4.88
C GLY A 195 16.30 -10.14 4.50
N ALA A 196 16.03 -10.73 3.34
CA ALA A 196 16.60 -12.01 2.94
C ALA A 196 18.03 -11.88 2.40
N LEU A 197 18.45 -10.67 1.99
CA LEU A 197 19.81 -10.39 1.56
C LEU A 197 20.83 -10.94 2.58
N ASN A 198 21.68 -11.86 2.11
CA ASN A 198 22.71 -12.55 2.89
C ASN A 198 22.21 -13.47 4.03
N ASN A 199 20.90 -13.57 4.26
CA ASN A 199 20.32 -14.39 5.33
C ASN A 199 19.72 -15.70 4.80
N ARG A 200 18.99 -15.65 3.69
CA ARG A 200 18.38 -16.83 3.04
C ARG A 200 18.02 -16.53 1.58
N VAL A 201 17.74 -17.56 0.80
CA VAL A 201 17.13 -17.42 -0.54
C VAL A 201 15.61 -17.52 -0.39
N PRO A 202 14.83 -16.46 -0.71
CA PRO A 202 13.38 -16.54 -0.66
C PRO A 202 12.80 -17.55 -1.65
N GLY A 203 11.70 -18.20 -1.29
CA GLY A 203 10.97 -19.09 -2.19
C GLY A 203 10.29 -18.33 -3.34
N PHE A 204 9.95 -19.05 -4.42
CA PHE A 204 9.29 -18.46 -5.58
C PHE A 204 7.97 -17.75 -5.22
N THR A 205 7.16 -18.36 -4.36
CA THR A 205 5.86 -17.81 -3.92
C THR A 205 5.99 -16.61 -3.00
N GLU A 206 7.16 -16.39 -2.39
CA GLU A 206 7.44 -15.18 -1.62
C GLU A 206 7.89 -14.05 -2.55
N LEU A 207 8.64 -14.37 -3.61
CA LEU A 207 9.21 -13.38 -4.53
C LEU A 207 8.24 -12.84 -5.57
N PHE A 208 7.21 -13.61 -5.92
CA PHE A 208 6.26 -13.24 -6.95
C PHE A 208 4.85 -13.18 -6.41
N SER A 209 4.16 -12.08 -6.70
CA SER A 209 2.73 -11.91 -6.44
C SER A 209 1.92 -12.08 -7.73
N LEU A 210 0.65 -12.45 -7.58
CA LEU A 210 -0.24 -12.73 -8.71
C LEU A 210 -0.58 -11.48 -9.53
N GLN A 211 -0.73 -10.33 -8.87
CA GLN A 211 -1.19 -9.10 -9.49
C GLN A 211 -0.26 -8.59 -10.62
N PRO A 212 1.07 -8.43 -10.43
CA PRO A 212 2.00 -8.06 -11.51
C PRO A 212 1.95 -8.99 -12.71
N VAL A 213 1.85 -10.31 -12.47
CA VAL A 213 1.77 -11.33 -13.52
C VAL A 213 0.49 -11.14 -14.34
N LEU A 214 -0.66 -10.97 -13.68
CA LEU A 214 -1.93 -10.74 -14.35
C LEU A 214 -1.97 -9.41 -15.11
N LEU A 215 -1.39 -8.33 -14.57
CA LEU A 215 -1.27 -7.04 -15.28
C LEU A 215 -0.43 -7.19 -16.56
N PHE A 216 0.70 -7.88 -16.47
CA PHE A 216 1.55 -8.17 -17.63
C PHE A 216 0.81 -9.01 -18.66
N ILE A 217 0.23 -10.15 -18.26
CA ILE A 217 -0.52 -11.06 -19.15
C ILE A 217 -1.68 -10.33 -19.84
N ASN A 218 -2.49 -9.58 -19.08
CA ASN A 218 -3.58 -8.79 -19.64
C ASN A 218 -3.06 -7.79 -20.69
N SER A 219 -2.01 -7.03 -20.37
CA SER A 219 -1.42 -6.07 -21.32
C SER A 219 -0.89 -6.74 -22.59
N PHE A 220 -0.32 -7.95 -22.46
CA PHE A 220 0.20 -8.72 -23.57
C PHE A 220 -0.91 -9.23 -24.49
N PHE A 221 -2.01 -9.75 -23.93
CA PHE A 221 -3.18 -10.14 -24.73
C PHE A 221 -3.86 -8.97 -25.42
N VAL A 222 -4.00 -7.83 -24.74
CA VAL A 222 -4.54 -6.60 -25.33
C VAL A 222 -3.67 -6.16 -26.51
N MET A 223 -2.35 -6.18 -26.35
CA MET A 223 -1.41 -5.90 -27.44
C MET A 223 -1.67 -6.84 -28.63
N ILE A 224 -1.67 -8.16 -28.42
CA ILE A 224 -1.95 -9.15 -29.50
C ILE A 224 -3.27 -8.83 -30.20
N GLY A 225 -4.35 -8.57 -29.44
CA GLY A 225 -5.65 -8.25 -30.01
C GLY A 225 -5.63 -6.97 -30.86
N LEU A 226 -4.88 -5.94 -30.47
CA LEU A 226 -4.75 -4.68 -31.23
C LEU A 226 -3.99 -4.83 -32.56
N PHE A 227 -3.11 -5.83 -32.67
CA PHE A 227 -2.40 -6.14 -33.91
C PHE A 227 -3.21 -7.06 -34.82
N ASN A 228 -4.02 -7.97 -34.27
CA ASN A 228 -4.68 -9.04 -35.03
C ASN A 228 -6.18 -8.84 -35.29
N PHE A 229 -6.91 -8.11 -34.44
CA PHE A 229 -8.37 -7.95 -34.58
C PHE A 229 -8.77 -6.67 -35.31
N LYS A 230 -9.94 -6.73 -35.96
CA LYS A 230 -10.56 -5.57 -36.62
C LYS A 230 -11.09 -4.55 -35.61
N GLU A 231 -11.67 -5.01 -34.50
CA GLU A 231 -12.32 -4.19 -33.46
C GLU A 231 -11.37 -3.68 -32.37
N LYS A 232 -10.25 -3.08 -32.78
CA LYS A 232 -9.15 -2.65 -31.90
C LYS A 232 -9.60 -1.79 -30.71
N LYS A 233 -10.52 -0.84 -30.96
CA LYS A 233 -10.98 0.11 -29.93
C LYS A 233 -11.70 -0.59 -28.77
N ILE A 234 -12.55 -1.57 -29.08
CA ILE A 234 -13.29 -2.35 -28.07
C ILE A 234 -12.32 -3.21 -27.25
N THR A 235 -11.37 -3.87 -27.92
CA THR A 235 -10.31 -4.64 -27.25
C THR A 235 -9.51 -3.77 -26.26
N ALA A 236 -9.15 -2.55 -26.65
CA ALA A 236 -8.42 -1.62 -25.79
C ALA A 236 -9.23 -1.24 -24.54
N LEU A 237 -10.52 -0.92 -24.72
CA LEU A 237 -11.40 -0.50 -23.63
C LEU A 237 -11.62 -1.63 -22.61
N ILE A 238 -11.95 -2.83 -23.09
CA ILE A 238 -12.13 -4.02 -22.23
C ILE A 238 -10.83 -4.31 -21.47
N GLY A 239 -9.69 -4.25 -22.16
CA GLY A 239 -8.37 -4.45 -21.57
C GLY A 239 -8.06 -3.48 -20.43
N ALA A 240 -8.42 -2.20 -20.58
CA ALA A 240 -8.24 -1.18 -19.54
C ALA A 240 -9.17 -1.42 -18.33
N VAL A 241 -10.42 -1.84 -18.55
CA VAL A 241 -11.34 -2.19 -17.45
C VAL A 241 -10.81 -3.39 -16.66
N ILE A 242 -10.39 -4.45 -17.35
CA ILE A 242 -9.79 -5.64 -16.71
C ILE A 242 -8.52 -5.25 -15.93
N MET A 243 -7.68 -4.39 -16.50
CA MET A 243 -6.46 -3.90 -15.84
C MET A 243 -6.76 -3.19 -14.52
N ILE A 244 -7.74 -2.28 -14.50
CA ILE A 244 -8.17 -1.58 -13.28
C ILE A 244 -8.73 -2.58 -12.27
N SER A 245 -9.55 -3.55 -12.71
CA SER A 245 -10.09 -4.59 -11.84
C SER A 245 -9.00 -5.45 -11.21
N ILE A 246 -7.99 -5.87 -11.98
CA ILE A 246 -6.83 -6.61 -11.45
C ILE A 246 -6.13 -5.76 -10.39
N PHE A 247 -5.87 -4.49 -10.68
CA PHE A 247 -5.17 -3.61 -9.75
C PHE A 247 -5.95 -3.38 -8.44
N LEU A 248 -7.29 -3.29 -8.49
CA LEU A 248 -8.13 -3.09 -7.30
C LEU A 248 -8.35 -4.37 -6.47
N PHE A 249 -8.56 -5.51 -7.13
CA PHE A 249 -9.09 -6.70 -6.47
C PHE A 249 -8.06 -7.82 -6.26
N VAL A 250 -7.02 -7.88 -7.09
CA VAL A 250 -5.95 -8.87 -6.91
C VAL A 250 -4.88 -8.23 -6.03
N ARG A 251 -4.81 -8.66 -4.77
CA ARG A 251 -3.87 -8.14 -3.79
C ARG A 251 -2.52 -8.85 -3.90
N SER A 252 -1.45 -8.08 -3.73
CA SER A 252 -0.05 -8.55 -3.68
C SER A 252 0.38 -8.89 -2.26
#